data_AF-A0A962XZG8-F1
#
_entry.id   AF-A0A962XZG8-F1
#
_cell.length_a   1.000
_cell.length_b   1.000
_cell.length_c   1.000
_cell.angle_alpha   90.00
_cell.angle_beta   90.00
_cell.angle_gamma   90.00
#
_symmetry.space_group_name_H-M   'P 1'
#
loop_
_entity.id
_entity.type
_entity.pdbx_description
1 polymer ?
#
loop_
_entity_poly.entity_id
_entity_poly.type
_entity_poly.pdbx_seq_one_letter_code
_entity_poly.pdbx_strand_id
1 'polypeptide(L)'
;MFQETIYYTTPPIILGKHEWVLDVYQTEFYGRCTRHRWRRVGDVRWRKDEEWPTYDSNNGATGGMPKGLARHFHRHCTAIEQALGISAQTALFCVDAG
;
A
#
# COMPACT_ATOMS: atom_id res chain seq x y z
N MET A 1 -15.92 10.23 12.93
CA MET A 1 -15.16 9.16 12.22
C MET A 1 -15.11 9.62 10.78
N PHE A 2 -13.94 9.95 10.26
CA PHE A 2 -13.83 10.46 8.89
C PHE A 2 -14.12 9.32 7.92
N GLN A 3 -14.95 9.59 6.92
CA GLN A 3 -15.32 8.58 5.95
C GLN A 3 -14.15 8.35 4.99
N GLU A 4 -13.73 7.10 4.88
CA GLU A 4 -12.70 6.69 3.94
C GLU A 4 -13.33 5.91 2.81
N THR A 5 -12.92 6.19 1.57
CA THR A 5 -13.32 5.39 0.40
C THR A 5 -12.13 4.53 -0.02
N ILE A 6 -12.34 3.22 -0.13
CA ILE A 6 -11.35 2.28 -0.66
C ILE A 6 -11.58 2.11 -2.16
N TYR A 7 -10.55 2.37 -2.96
CA TYR A 7 -10.58 2.22 -4.41
C TYR A 7 -10.06 0.88 -4.89
N TYR A 8 -9.07 0.34 -4.17
CA TYR A 8 -8.45 -0.92 -4.50
C TYR A 8 -7.81 -1.52 -3.26
N THR A 9 -7.85 -2.85 -3.15
CA THR A 9 -7.11 -3.61 -2.15
C THR A 9 -6.38 -4.73 -2.88
N THR A 10 -5.07 -4.87 -2.65
CA THR A 10 -4.31 -5.97 -3.23
C THR A 10 -4.79 -7.33 -2.69
N PRO A 11 -4.62 -8.42 -3.45
CA PRO A 11 -4.81 -9.76 -2.90
C PRO A 11 -3.98 -9.94 -1.62
N PRO A 12 -4.51 -10.60 -0.57
CA PRO A 12 -3.75 -10.86 0.64
C PRO A 12 -2.49 -11.67 0.35
N ILE A 13 -1.38 -11.30 0.99
CA ILE A 13 -0.14 -12.09 1.02
C ILE A 13 0.16 -12.54 2.45
N ILE A 14 0.54 -13.80 2.61
CA ILE A 14 1.00 -14.33 3.89
C ILE A 14 2.51 -14.14 4.00
N LEU A 15 2.94 -13.43 5.04
CA LEU A 15 4.35 -13.28 5.41
C LEU A 15 4.55 -13.76 6.85
N GLY A 16 5.10 -14.96 7.01
CA GLY A 16 5.21 -15.62 8.32
C GLY A 16 3.83 -15.96 8.88
N LYS A 17 3.50 -15.44 10.07
CA LYS A 17 2.21 -15.67 10.77
C LYS A 17 1.15 -14.60 10.49
N HIS A 18 1.41 -13.70 9.55
CA HIS A 18 0.58 -12.52 9.30
C HIS A 18 0.14 -12.45 7.85
N GLU A 19 -1.11 -12.07 7.65
CA GLU A 19 -1.64 -11.68 6.35
C GLU A 19 -1.53 -10.17 6.19
N TRP A 20 -1.18 -9.74 5.00
CA TRP A 20 -1.00 -8.35 4.63
C TRP A 20 -1.76 -8.00 3.37
N VAL A 21 -2.30 -6.80 3.34
CA VAL A 21 -2.87 -6.16 2.15
C VAL A 21 -2.35 -4.74 2.03
N LEU A 22 -2.47 -4.17 0.84
CA LEU A 22 -2.32 -2.74 0.61
C LEU A 22 -3.64 -2.21 0.09
N ASP A 23 -4.14 -1.16 0.74
CA ASP A 23 -5.29 -0.40 0.24
C ASP A 23 -4.82 0.85 -0.47
N VAL A 24 -5.50 1.19 -1.57
CA VAL A 24 -5.57 2.54 -2.09
C VAL A 24 -6.85 3.17 -1.55
N TYR A 25 -6.71 4.21 -0.76
CA TYR A 25 -7.82 4.86 -0.05
C TYR A 25 -7.76 6.38 -0.24
N GLN A 26 -8.89 7.04 0.00
CA GLN A 26 -8.96 8.49 0.06
C GLN A 26 -9.71 8.91 1.32
N THR A 27 -9.17 9.93 1.98
CA THR A 27 -9.83 10.64 3.06
C THR A 27 -10.41 11.95 2.53
N GLU A 28 -11.23 12.63 3.30
CA GLU A 28 -11.72 13.97 2.94
C GLU A 28 -10.62 15.05 2.92
N PHE A 29 -9.46 14.79 3.53
CA PHE A 29 -8.39 15.77 3.71
C PHE A 29 -7.28 15.70 2.67
N TYR A 30 -7.07 14.53 2.07
CA TYR A 30 -5.94 14.28 1.19
C TYR A 30 -6.39 13.57 -0.09
N GLY A 31 -5.54 13.62 -1.11
CA GLY A 31 -5.71 12.81 -2.32
C GLY A 31 -5.67 11.31 -2.02
N ARG A 32 -5.77 10.49 -3.08
CA ARG A 32 -5.65 9.04 -2.93
C ARG A 32 -4.25 8.69 -2.41
N CYS A 33 -4.19 7.85 -1.40
CA CYS A 33 -2.96 7.40 -0.76
C CYS A 33 -2.97 5.87 -0.62
N THR A 34 -1.80 5.31 -0.33
CA THR A 34 -1.66 3.90 0.01
C THR A 34 -1.50 3.71 1.50
N ARG A 35 -1.95 2.57 2.02
CA ARG A 35 -1.58 2.09 3.36
C ARG A 35 -1.50 0.58 3.37
N HIS A 36 -0.62 0.04 4.20
CA HIS A 36 -0.63 -1.38 4.50
C HIS A 36 -1.59 -1.67 5.64
N ARG A 37 -2.24 -2.83 5.58
CA ARG A 37 -2.96 -3.39 6.71
C ARG A 37 -2.52 -4.82 6.92
N TRP A 38 -2.61 -5.27 8.15
CA TRP A 38 -2.24 -6.63 8.52
C TRP A 38 -3.19 -7.26 9.51
N ARG A 39 -3.14 -8.58 9.61
CA ARG A 39 -3.78 -9.35 10.66
C ARG A 39 -2.99 -10.62 10.93
N ARG A 40 -3.23 -11.29 12.05
CA ARG A 40 -2.75 -12.67 12.20
C ARG A 40 -3.56 -13.57 11.27
N VAL A 41 -2.93 -14.62 10.74
CA VAL A 41 -3.64 -15.61 9.93
C VAL A 41 -4.81 -16.17 10.75
N GLY A 42 -6.03 -16.10 10.21
CA GLY A 42 -7.25 -16.53 10.89
C GLY A 42 -7.95 -15.46 11.74
N ASP A 43 -7.33 -14.30 11.97
CA ASP A 43 -8.02 -13.18 12.62
C ASP A 43 -9.05 -12.55 11.66
N VAL A 44 -10.13 -12.01 12.23
CA VAL A 44 -11.15 -11.28 11.46
C VAL A 44 -10.74 -9.82 11.25
N ARG A 45 -10.11 -9.21 12.26
CA ARG A 45 -9.81 -7.77 12.28
C ARG A 45 -8.51 -7.45 11.55
N TRP A 46 -8.60 -6.65 10.50
CA TRP A 46 -7.47 -5.94 9.91
C TRP A 46 -7.05 -4.76 10.80
N ARG A 47 -5.74 -4.63 11.01
CA ARG A 47 -5.07 -3.59 11.80
C ARG A 47 -4.24 -2.73 10.85
N LYS A 48 -3.96 -1.50 11.26
CA LYS A 48 -3.04 -0.65 10.52
C LYS A 48 -1.59 -1.14 10.70
N ASP A 49 -0.73 -0.80 9.77
CA ASP A 49 0.69 -1.15 9.82
C ASP A 49 1.40 -0.57 11.05
N GLU A 50 1.01 0.61 11.54
CA GLU A 50 1.60 1.19 12.75
C GLU A 50 1.25 0.40 14.03
N GLU A 51 0.20 -0.43 13.98
CA GLU A 51 -0.14 -1.36 15.07
C GLU A 51 0.69 -2.65 15.03
N TRP A 52 1.55 -2.84 14.00
CA TRP A 52 2.37 -4.04 13.88
C TRP A 52 3.43 -4.10 15.00
N PRO A 53 3.60 -5.22 15.73
CA PRO A 53 4.50 -5.27 16.89
C PRO A 53 5.97 -4.94 16.61
N THR A 54 6.39 -5.01 15.35
CA THR A 54 7.75 -4.69 14.90
C THR A 54 7.79 -3.46 14.00
N TYR A 55 6.72 -2.67 13.97
CA TYR A 55 6.70 -1.39 13.27
C TYR A 55 7.71 -0.43 13.92
N ASP A 56 8.57 0.12 13.09
CA ASP A 56 9.58 1.10 13.46
C ASP A 56 9.79 2.01 12.26
N SER A 57 9.09 3.14 12.24
CA SER A 57 9.18 4.12 11.16
C SER A 57 10.60 4.68 10.97
N ASN A 58 11.47 4.57 11.98
CA ASN A 58 12.86 5.02 11.92
C ASN A 58 13.81 3.97 11.33
N ASN A 59 13.31 2.76 11.04
CA ASN A 59 14.08 1.74 10.34
C ASN A 59 14.37 2.21 8.90
N GLY A 60 15.57 2.73 8.67
CA GLY A 60 15.98 3.33 7.39
C GLY A 60 15.96 2.41 6.16
N ALA A 61 15.69 1.11 6.33
CA ALA A 61 15.58 0.17 5.21
C ALA A 61 14.14 -0.07 4.75
N THR A 62 13.17 -0.05 5.67
CA THR A 62 11.80 -0.51 5.37
C THR A 62 10.70 0.26 6.09
N GLY A 63 11.04 1.27 6.91
CA GLY A 63 10.09 1.91 7.81
C GLY A 63 9.46 0.92 8.79
N GLY A 64 10.18 -0.18 9.07
CA GLY A 64 9.78 -1.20 10.03
C GLY A 64 8.70 -2.12 9.49
N MET A 65 8.62 -2.29 8.17
CA MET A 65 7.71 -3.22 7.50
C MET A 65 8.45 -4.47 6.97
N PRO A 66 7.77 -5.61 6.77
CA PRO A 66 8.40 -6.79 6.16
C PRO A 66 8.90 -6.51 4.74
N LYS A 67 10.14 -6.91 4.44
CA LYS A 67 10.75 -6.77 3.08
C LYS A 67 9.89 -7.38 1.96
N GLY A 68 9.12 -8.43 2.25
CA GLY A 68 8.23 -9.07 1.29
C GLY A 68 7.13 -8.14 0.74
N LEU A 69 6.75 -7.09 1.47
CA LEU A 69 5.73 -6.14 1.03
C LEU A 69 6.19 -5.29 -0.16
N ALA A 70 7.48 -4.94 -0.23
CA ALA A 70 8.01 -4.23 -1.41
C ALA A 70 7.85 -5.04 -2.70
N ARG A 71 8.10 -6.36 -2.62
CA ARG A 71 7.88 -7.26 -3.76
C ARG A 71 6.40 -7.39 -4.10
N HIS A 72 5.53 -7.45 -3.09
CA HIS A 72 4.08 -7.50 -3.27
C HIS A 72 3.54 -6.23 -3.94
N PHE A 73 4.00 -5.07 -3.47
CA PHE A 73 3.71 -3.77 -4.09
C PHE A 73 4.10 -3.78 -5.56
N HIS A 74 5.36 -4.12 -5.87
CA HIS A 74 5.86 -4.09 -7.24
C HIS A 74 5.07 -5.02 -8.18
N ARG A 75 4.66 -6.19 -7.71
CA ARG A 75 3.81 -7.13 -8.47
C ARG A 75 2.44 -6.53 -8.84
N HIS A 76 1.91 -5.65 -8.01
CA HIS A 76 0.60 -5.02 -8.20
C HIS A 76 0.69 -3.54 -8.58
N CYS A 77 1.89 -3.05 -8.92
CA CYS A 77 2.20 -1.63 -9.11
C CYS A 77 1.23 -0.95 -10.08
N THR A 78 1.01 -1.56 -11.25
CA THR A 78 0.11 -1.02 -12.28
C THR A 78 -1.33 -0.84 -11.77
N ALA A 79 -1.87 -1.82 -11.05
CA ALA A 79 -3.23 -1.72 -10.50
C ALA A 79 -3.31 -0.67 -9.38
N ILE A 80 -2.25 -0.57 -8.56
CA ILE A 80 -2.14 0.44 -7.51
C ILE A 80 -2.08 1.85 -8.12
N GLU A 81 -1.24 2.07 -9.14
CA GLU A 81 -1.09 3.36 -9.83
C GLU A 81 -2.39 3.79 -10.51
N GLN A 82 -3.07 2.86 -11.21
CA GLN A 82 -4.39 3.11 -11.79
C GLN A 82 -5.40 3.52 -10.71
N ALA A 83 -5.44 2.81 -9.58
CA ALA A 83 -6.32 3.14 -8.48
C ALA A 83 -5.97 4.49 -7.82
N LEU A 84 -4.67 4.84 -7.74
CA LEU A 84 -4.20 6.16 -7.29
C LEU A 84 -4.60 7.29 -8.26
N GLY A 85 -5.07 6.95 -9.46
CA GLY A 85 -5.36 7.95 -10.50
C GLY A 85 -4.10 8.46 -11.19
N ILE A 86 -2.98 7.76 -11.03
CA ILE A 86 -1.75 8.03 -11.79
C ILE A 86 -1.95 7.38 -13.16
N SER A 87 -2.63 8.10 -14.05
CA SER A 87 -2.72 7.71 -15.46
C SER A 87 -1.33 7.81 -16.11
N ALA A 88 -1.04 6.90 -17.04
CA ALA A 88 0.14 6.89 -17.91
C ALA A 88 0.28 8.15 -18.83
N GLN A 89 -0.40 9.25 -18.52
CA GLN A 89 -0.23 10.55 -19.15
C GLN A 89 1.03 11.29 -18.69
N THR A 90 1.74 10.76 -17.68
CA THR A 90 3.11 11.20 -17.34
C THR A 90 4.18 10.43 -18.13
N ALA A 91 3.83 9.79 -19.24
CA ALA A 91 4.79 9.29 -20.25
C ALA A 91 4.92 10.22 -21.47
N LEU A 92 4.30 11.42 -21.44
CA LEU A 92 4.31 12.39 -22.55
C LEU A 92 5.36 13.51 -22.41
N PHE A 93 6.21 13.49 -21.39
CA PHE A 93 7.30 14.48 -21.23
C PHE A 93 8.70 13.95 -21.56
N CYS A 94 8.80 12.74 -22.10
CA CYS A 94 10.05 12.24 -22.70
C CYS A 94 9.85 12.04 -24.20
N VAL A 95 9.60 13.13 -24.93
CA VAL A 95 9.84 13.20 -26.37
C VAL A 95 10.82 14.33 -26.62
N ASP A 96 11.99 13.93 -27.12
CA ASP A 96 12.97 14.67 -27.91
C ASP A 96 13.56 15.95 -27.32
N ALA A 97 14.73 15.80 -26.70
CA ALA A 97 15.82 16.76 -26.88
C ALA A 97 16.84 16.11 -27.81
N GLY A 98 16.84 16.56 -29.06
CA GLY A 98 17.80 16.19 -30.10
C GLY A 98 19.19 16.77 -29.88
#